data_AF-A0ABD1F195-F1
#
_entry.id   AF-A0ABD1F195-F1
#
_cell.length_a   1.000
_cell.length_b   1.000
_cell.length_c   1.000
_cell.angle_alpha   90.00
_cell.angle_beta   90.00
_cell.angle_gamma   90.00
#
_symmetry.space_group_name_H-M   'P 1'
#
loop_
_entity.id
_entity.type
_entity.pdbx_description
1 polymer ?
#
loop_
_entity_poly.entity_id
_entity_poly.type
_entity_poly.pdbx_seq_one_letter_code
_entity_poly.pdbx_strand_id
1 'polypeptide(L)'
;MCFIFHFPKDSFISSDAMSKLRQKNPNALRTPDEDLGRLNHTMDYTVLLKHSGIISPFVRDTCTEAESATYTRHEDIMKWSNIHGISTASYLPALKRFPTTPDYNNYDENFTNHTEIKITSCTNIKNMWTPCSCHLEQCIGWYPCEIRFCKGKNPASTYRCGIKTCKICHLFVYYVSQKQQCLWDE
;
A
#
# COMPACT_ATOMS: atom_id res chain seq x y z
N MET A 1 -9.32 2.21 8.32
CA MET A 1 -7.88 2.36 8.00
C MET A 1 -7.73 2.68 6.53
N CYS A 2 -6.65 3.34 6.12
CA CYS A 2 -6.32 3.58 4.72
C CYS A 2 -4.81 3.40 4.49
N PHE A 3 -4.43 2.62 3.48
CA PHE A 3 -3.03 2.43 3.08
C PHE A 3 -2.83 3.02 1.70
N ILE A 4 -1.85 3.90 1.56
CA ILE A 4 -1.56 4.64 0.33
C ILE A 4 -0.18 4.23 -0.15
N PHE A 5 -0.13 3.69 -1.36
CA PHE A 5 1.11 3.28 -2.00
C PHE A 5 1.06 3.49 -3.51
N HIS A 6 2.23 3.59 -4.13
CA HIS A 6 2.34 3.75 -5.56
C HIS A 6 2.11 2.41 -6.26
N PHE A 7 1.21 2.42 -7.23
CA PHE A 7 1.00 1.32 -8.15
C PHE A 7 1.54 1.65 -9.55
N PRO A 8 2.27 0.73 -10.20
CA PRO A 8 2.70 0.93 -11.57
C PRO A 8 1.50 0.95 -12.53
N LYS A 9 1.60 1.68 -13.64
CA LYS A 9 0.52 1.78 -14.63
C LYS A 9 0.13 0.43 -15.24
N ASP A 10 1.08 -0.48 -15.35
CA ASP A 10 0.89 -1.78 -15.99
C ASP A 10 0.28 -2.83 -15.06
N SER A 11 0.09 -2.54 -13.77
CA SER A 11 -0.53 -3.49 -12.83
C SER A 11 -2.05 -3.48 -12.83
N PHE A 12 -2.69 -2.61 -13.62
CA PHE A 12 -4.15 -2.54 -13.69
C PHE A 12 -4.67 -2.57 -15.12
N ILE A 13 -5.70 -3.38 -15.35
CA ILE A 13 -6.48 -3.35 -16.57
C ILE A 13 -7.65 -2.38 -16.40
N SER A 14 -7.82 -1.45 -17.34
CA SER A 14 -8.86 -0.42 -17.25
C SER A 14 -10.24 -0.99 -16.95
N SER A 15 -11.04 -0.23 -16.20
CA SER A 15 -12.42 -0.62 -15.84
C SER A 15 -13.29 -0.87 -17.07
N ASP A 16 -13.07 -0.15 -18.17
CA ASP A 16 -13.74 -0.37 -19.45
C ASP A 16 -13.39 -1.74 -20.06
N ALA A 17 -12.10 -2.09 -20.11
CA ALA A 17 -11.66 -3.39 -20.60
C ALA A 17 -12.23 -4.53 -19.74
N MET A 18 -12.30 -4.34 -18.43
CA MET A 18 -12.91 -5.30 -17.51
C MET A 18 -14.43 -5.43 -17.69
N SER A 19 -15.11 -4.31 -17.91
CA SER A 19 -16.56 -4.30 -18.15
C SER A 19 -16.91 -5.03 -19.45
N LYS A 20 -16.16 -4.78 -20.52
CA LYS A 20 -16.30 -5.49 -21.80
C LYS A 20 -16.04 -6.99 -21.68
N LEU A 21 -15.05 -7.38 -20.88
CA LEU A 21 -14.76 -8.80 -20.64
C LEU A 21 -15.89 -9.50 -19.89
N ARG A 22 -16.45 -8.85 -18.86
CA ARG A 22 -17.58 -9.37 -18.07
C ARG A 22 -18.86 -9.51 -18.90
N GLN A 23 -19.12 -8.56 -19.80
CA GLN A 23 -20.25 -8.65 -20.73
C GLN A 23 -20.11 -9.85 -21.69
N LYS A 24 -18.89 -10.12 -22.17
CA LYS A 24 -18.63 -11.25 -23.08
C LYS A 24 -18.62 -12.61 -22.38
N ASN A 25 -18.22 -12.66 -21.11
CA ASN A 25 -18.08 -13.91 -20.35
C ASN A 25 -18.77 -13.80 -18.98
N PRO A 26 -20.12 -13.73 -18.94
CA PRO A 26 -20.86 -13.55 -17.69
C PRO A 26 -20.68 -14.71 -16.71
N ASN A 27 -20.40 -15.92 -17.23
CA ASN A 27 -20.24 -17.15 -16.45
C ASN A 27 -18.77 -17.53 -16.18
N ALA A 28 -17.81 -16.63 -16.42
CA ALA A 28 -16.40 -16.91 -16.15
C ALA A 28 -16.19 -17.22 -14.66
N LEU A 29 -15.75 -18.46 -14.38
CA LEU A 29 -15.44 -18.91 -13.03
C LEU A 29 -14.29 -18.05 -12.47
N ARG A 30 -14.47 -17.49 -11.27
CA ARG A 30 -13.50 -16.57 -10.63
C ARG A 30 -12.35 -17.32 -9.95
N THR A 31 -11.76 -18.25 -10.66
CA THR A 31 -10.53 -18.93 -10.24
C THR A 31 -9.34 -18.18 -10.82
N PRO A 32 -8.35 -17.77 -10.01
CA PRO A 32 -7.17 -17.11 -10.51
C PRO A 32 -6.35 -18.10 -11.35
N ASP A 33 -5.81 -17.64 -12.47
CA ASP A 33 -4.89 -18.44 -13.29
C ASP A 33 -3.53 -18.64 -12.58
N GLU A 34 -3.13 -17.66 -11.76
CA GLU A 34 -1.83 -17.64 -11.07
C GLU A 34 -1.96 -17.12 -9.64
N ASP A 35 -1.14 -17.68 -8.75
CA ASP A 35 -0.96 -17.20 -7.38
C ASP A 35 0.36 -16.43 -7.27
N LEU A 36 0.29 -15.12 -7.03
CA LEU A 36 1.46 -14.27 -6.82
C LEU A 36 1.98 -14.35 -5.38
N GLY A 37 1.28 -15.06 -4.49
CA GLY A 37 1.68 -15.23 -3.10
C GLY A 37 1.48 -13.96 -2.27
N ARG A 38 2.42 -13.70 -1.36
CA ARG A 38 2.31 -12.64 -0.34
C ARG A 38 3.36 -11.55 -0.53
N LEU A 39 2.92 -10.30 -0.45
CA LEU A 39 3.76 -9.10 -0.48
C LEU A 39 3.72 -8.38 0.87
N ASN A 40 4.89 -8.10 1.42
CA ASN A 40 5.01 -7.41 2.70
C ASN A 40 5.18 -5.90 2.48
N HIS A 41 4.44 -5.13 3.25
CA HIS A 41 4.41 -3.68 3.22
C HIS A 41 4.62 -3.14 4.62
N THR A 42 5.83 -2.67 4.92
CA THR A 42 6.11 -1.97 6.18
C THR A 42 5.84 -0.50 6.00
N MET A 43 4.87 0.03 6.73
CA MET A 43 4.55 1.45 6.72
C MET A 43 5.57 2.23 7.53
N ASP A 44 5.98 3.39 7.03
CA ASP A 44 6.97 4.25 7.69
C ASP A 44 6.36 5.54 8.26
N TYR A 45 5.20 5.94 7.70
CA TYR A 45 4.56 7.21 8.00
C TYR A 45 3.05 7.05 8.18
N THR A 46 2.49 7.87 9.05
CA THR A 46 1.08 8.27 9.03
C THR A 46 0.91 9.50 8.14
N VAL A 47 -0.16 9.55 7.35
CA VAL A 47 -0.47 10.68 6.45
C VAL A 47 -1.47 11.62 7.12
N LEU A 48 -1.16 12.91 7.13
CA LEU A 48 -2.07 13.97 7.56
C LEU A 48 -2.98 14.36 6.39
N LEU A 49 -4.25 13.93 6.43
CA LEU A 49 -5.21 14.11 5.33
C LEU A 49 -5.37 15.57 4.88
N LYS A 50 -5.26 16.53 5.82
CA LYS A 50 -5.36 17.98 5.53
C LYS A 50 -4.32 18.47 4.50
N HIS A 51 -3.15 17.84 4.47
CA HIS A 51 -2.05 18.19 3.56
C HIS A 51 -1.80 17.14 2.48
N SER A 52 -2.64 16.09 2.43
CA SER A 52 -2.46 14.94 1.51
C SER A 52 -2.61 15.28 0.02
N GLY A 53 -3.11 16.47 -0.32
CA GLY A 53 -3.28 16.92 -1.70
C GLY A 53 -1.98 16.93 -2.52
N ILE A 54 -0.82 17.05 -1.88
CA ILE A 54 0.48 16.94 -2.55
C ILE A 54 0.79 15.52 -3.06
N ILE A 55 0.21 14.49 -2.42
CA ILE A 55 0.29 13.10 -2.88
C ILE A 55 -0.71 12.90 -4.01
N SER A 56 -1.98 13.21 -3.77
CA SER A 56 -3.04 13.20 -4.77
C SER A 56 -4.27 13.95 -4.23
N PRO A 57 -5.01 14.68 -5.08
CA PRO A 57 -6.19 15.43 -4.66
C PRO A 57 -7.31 14.53 -4.11
N PHE A 58 -7.32 13.24 -4.47
CA PHE A 58 -8.37 12.29 -4.08
C PHE A 58 -8.13 11.62 -2.72
N VAL A 59 -6.93 11.74 -2.15
CA VAL A 59 -6.54 11.02 -0.93
C VAL A 59 -7.45 11.41 0.24
N ARG A 60 -7.67 12.71 0.44
CA ARG A 60 -8.50 13.21 1.54
C ARG A 60 -9.91 12.62 1.48
N ASP A 61 -10.53 12.65 0.31
CA ASP A 61 -11.93 12.27 0.17
C ASP A 61 -12.08 10.73 0.22
N THR A 62 -11.11 9.99 -0.32
CA THR A 62 -11.10 8.51 -0.28
C THR A 62 -10.83 7.97 1.13
N CYS A 63 -10.01 8.66 1.92
CA CYS A 63 -9.56 8.19 3.24
C CYS A 63 -10.16 8.98 4.40
N THR A 64 -11.21 9.77 4.18
CA THR A 64 -11.84 10.66 5.16
C THR A 64 -12.23 9.97 6.47
N GLU A 65 -12.73 8.73 6.40
CA GLU A 65 -13.15 7.94 7.57
C GLU A 65 -11.96 7.39 8.39
N ALA A 66 -10.74 7.52 7.87
CA ALA A 66 -9.52 6.96 8.44
C ALA A 66 -8.47 8.04 8.75
N GLU A 67 -8.88 9.25 9.17
CA GLU A 67 -7.98 10.40 9.38
C GLU A 67 -6.76 10.07 10.26
N SER A 68 -6.96 9.36 11.38
CA SER A 68 -5.90 8.97 12.31
C SER A 68 -5.20 7.65 11.98
N ALA A 69 -5.68 6.93 10.96
CA ALA A 69 -5.24 5.59 10.58
C ALA A 69 -4.99 5.49 9.06
N THR A 70 -4.34 6.52 8.50
CA THR A 70 -3.88 6.58 7.12
C THR A 70 -2.37 6.44 7.05
N TYR A 71 -1.85 5.53 6.23
CA TYR A 71 -0.45 5.12 6.26
C TYR A 71 0.19 5.09 4.87
N THR A 72 1.51 5.30 4.82
CA THR A 72 2.30 5.15 3.59
C THR A 72 3.75 4.74 3.89
N ARG A 73 4.48 4.37 2.83
CA ARG A 73 5.88 3.91 2.89
C ARG A 73 6.82 4.96 2.35
N HIS A 74 8.06 4.94 2.85
CA HIS A 74 9.13 5.79 2.36
C HIS A 74 9.39 5.59 0.86
N GLU A 75 9.38 4.33 0.41
CA GLU A 75 9.60 4.00 -1.01
C GLU A 75 8.54 4.61 -1.94
N ASP A 76 7.30 4.79 -1.50
CA ASP A 76 6.24 5.37 -2.31
C ASP A 76 6.39 6.89 -2.41
N ILE A 77 6.85 7.54 -1.35
CA ILE A 77 7.21 8.96 -1.36
C ILE A 77 8.34 9.23 -2.35
N MET A 78 9.36 8.37 -2.38
CA MET A 78 10.44 8.45 -3.37
C MET A 78 9.91 8.31 -4.80
N LYS A 79 8.99 7.37 -5.04
CA LYS A 79 8.36 7.19 -6.36
C LYS A 79 7.53 8.41 -6.76
N TRP A 80 6.70 8.95 -5.87
CA TRP A 80 5.89 10.14 -6.16
C TRP A 80 6.75 11.38 -6.39
N SER A 81 7.79 11.58 -5.57
CA SER A 81 8.77 12.64 -5.74
C SER A 81 9.41 12.60 -7.13
N ASN A 82 9.85 11.41 -7.57
CA ASN A 82 10.42 11.22 -8.90
C ASN A 82 9.38 11.46 -10.03
N ILE A 83 8.13 11.03 -9.85
CA ILE A 83 7.08 11.19 -10.86
C ILE A 83 6.63 12.65 -10.98
N HIS A 84 6.51 13.36 -9.86
CA HIS A 84 6.06 14.76 -9.83
C HIS A 84 7.22 15.74 -10.12
N GLY A 85 8.47 15.31 -10.01
CA GLY A 85 9.64 16.18 -10.12
C GLY A 85 9.77 17.16 -8.95
N ILE A 86 9.25 16.80 -7.78
CA ILE A 86 9.22 17.64 -6.57
C ILE A 86 10.10 16.98 -5.52
N SER A 87 10.83 17.77 -4.72
CA SER A 87 11.66 17.26 -3.62
C SER A 87 10.83 16.46 -2.60
N THR A 88 11.41 15.38 -2.07
CA THR A 88 10.82 14.57 -0.99
C THR A 88 10.48 15.41 0.24
N ALA A 89 11.25 16.45 0.52
CA ALA A 89 11.03 17.36 1.63
C ALA A 89 9.67 18.08 1.54
N SER A 90 9.15 18.32 0.33
CA SER A 90 7.85 18.97 0.14
C SER A 90 6.69 18.13 0.66
N TYR A 91 6.86 16.81 0.80
CA TYR A 91 5.83 15.91 1.34
C TYR A 91 5.78 15.91 2.87
N LEU A 92 6.81 16.42 3.57
CA LEU A 92 6.90 16.40 5.03
C LEU A 92 5.68 16.99 5.76
N PRO A 93 5.05 18.09 5.31
CA PRO A 93 3.84 18.62 5.96
C PRO A 93 2.66 17.63 5.95
N ALA A 94 2.64 16.69 5.01
CA ALA A 94 1.62 15.65 4.90
C ALA A 94 1.99 14.36 5.63
N LEU A 95 3.17 14.27 6.23
CA LEU A 95 3.72 13.02 6.76
C LEU A 95 4.14 13.17 8.21
N LYS A 96 3.75 12.20 9.03
CA LYS A 96 4.24 12.01 10.39
C LYS A 96 4.95 10.67 10.45
N ARG A 97 6.26 10.71 10.67
CA ARG A 97 7.04 9.47 10.82
C ARG A 97 6.66 8.76 12.10
N PHE A 98 6.66 7.44 12.07
CA PHE A 98 6.48 6.66 13.29
C PHE A 98 7.65 6.89 14.26
N PRO A 99 7.36 7.03 15.57
CA PRO A 99 8.41 7.13 16.57
C PRO A 99 9.11 5.79 16.60
N THR A 100 10.40 5.79 16.26
CA THR A 100 11.14 4.53 16.25
C THR A 100 11.51 4.10 17.68
N THR A 101 11.61 5.00 18.67
CA THR A 101 11.35 4.72 20.11
C THR A 101 11.10 6.02 20.90
N PRO A 102 10.53 5.92 22.12
CA PRO A 102 10.46 6.99 23.11
C PRO A 102 11.58 6.85 24.15
N ASP A 103 12.63 7.63 24.02
CA ASP A 103 13.20 8.38 25.14
C ASP A 103 13.90 9.58 24.50
N TYR A 104 14.10 10.66 25.26
CA TYR A 104 15.01 11.75 24.89
C TYR A 104 14.51 12.81 23.87
N ASN A 105 13.64 13.70 24.37
CA ASN A 105 13.68 15.13 24.05
C ASN A 105 14.95 15.81 24.64
N ASN A 106 16.10 15.13 24.70
CA ASN A 106 17.32 15.71 25.27
C ASN A 106 18.57 14.99 24.71
N TYR A 107 19.72 15.63 24.72
CA TYR A 107 21.03 15.20 24.21
C TYR A 107 21.22 15.03 22.70
N ASP A 108 21.86 16.08 22.20
CA ASP A 108 23.09 16.07 21.44
C ASP A 108 23.00 15.70 19.96
N GLU A 109 23.15 16.76 19.16
CA GLU A 109 23.61 16.71 17.79
C GLU A 109 24.92 15.91 17.76
N ASN A 110 24.86 14.61 17.47
CA ASN A 110 25.86 13.79 16.78
C ASN A 110 25.67 12.29 17.10
N PHE A 111 24.80 11.60 16.35
CA PHE A 111 24.88 10.13 16.31
C PHE A 111 24.61 9.59 14.91
N THR A 112 25.68 9.50 14.14
CA THR A 112 25.84 8.53 13.06
C THR A 112 25.82 7.12 13.66
N ASN A 113 24.77 6.35 13.41
CA ASN A 113 24.79 4.91 13.07
C ASN A 113 23.38 4.31 13.17
N HIS A 114 22.96 3.66 12.09
CA HIS A 114 21.67 2.99 11.91
C HIS A 114 21.45 1.85 12.93
N THR A 115 20.84 2.14 14.08
CA THR A 115 20.24 1.11 14.93
C THR A 115 18.77 0.97 14.55
N GLU A 116 18.40 -0.15 13.93
CA GLU A 116 17.01 -0.52 13.67
C GLU A 116 16.28 -0.67 15.01
N ILE A 117 15.37 0.26 15.30
CA ILE A 117 14.64 0.20 16.55
C ILE A 117 13.45 -0.76 16.39
N LYS A 118 13.44 -1.81 17.20
CA LYS A 118 12.49 -2.93 17.11
C LYS A 118 11.23 -2.63 17.93
N ILE A 119 10.21 -2.08 17.28
CA ILE A 119 8.87 -1.91 17.86
C ILE A 119 8.24 -3.30 18.07
N THR A 120 7.72 -3.56 19.27
CA THR A 120 7.08 -4.84 19.61
C THR A 120 5.69 -4.96 18.97
N SER A 121 5.32 -6.17 18.54
CA SER A 121 3.97 -6.45 18.03
C SER A 121 2.90 -6.30 19.11
N CYS A 122 1.75 -5.74 18.72
CA CYS A 122 0.61 -5.51 19.62
C CYS A 122 0.05 -6.80 20.25
N THR A 123 0.20 -7.95 19.58
CA THR A 123 -0.17 -9.27 20.10
C THR A 123 0.54 -9.61 21.42
N ASN A 124 1.80 -9.18 21.56
CA ASN A 124 2.63 -9.46 22.74
C ASN A 124 2.49 -8.44 23.87
N ILE A 125 1.73 -7.37 23.67
CA ILE A 125 1.58 -6.29 24.65
C ILE A 125 0.31 -6.48 25.46
N LYS A 126 0.39 -6.35 26.78
CA LYS A 126 -0.79 -6.44 27.66
C LYS A 126 -1.48 -5.10 27.87
N ASN A 127 -0.71 -4.00 27.94
CA ASN A 127 -1.23 -2.68 28.21
C ASN A 127 -1.85 -2.04 26.95
N MET A 128 -3.13 -1.64 27.05
CA MET A 128 -3.91 -1.08 25.94
C MET A 128 -3.41 0.29 25.45
N TRP A 129 -2.68 1.01 26.29
CA TRP A 129 -2.20 2.38 26.03
C TRP A 129 -0.76 2.43 25.54
N THR A 130 -0.12 1.28 25.37
CA THR A 130 1.26 1.20 24.91
C THR A 130 1.32 1.19 23.38
N PRO A 131 2.27 1.91 22.78
CA PRO A 131 2.49 1.89 21.33
C PRO A 131 3.04 0.56 20.84
N CYS A 132 2.68 0.17 19.61
CA CYS A 132 3.08 -1.11 19.03
C CYS A 132 2.88 -1.20 17.53
N SER A 133 3.38 -2.30 16.93
CA SER A 133 3.15 -2.63 15.53
C SER A 133 2.02 -3.65 15.38
N CYS A 134 1.11 -3.36 14.47
CA CYS A 134 0.01 -4.21 14.04
C CYS A 134 0.28 -4.83 12.69
N HIS A 135 -0.40 -5.94 12.41
CA HIS A 135 -0.43 -6.57 11.10
C HIS A 135 -1.85 -6.57 10.53
N LEU A 136 -1.96 -6.48 9.22
CA LEU A 136 -3.20 -6.72 8.50
C LEU A 136 -2.88 -7.47 7.20
N GLU A 137 -3.45 -8.64 7.03
CA GLU A 137 -3.38 -9.37 5.77
C GLU A 137 -4.67 -9.16 4.96
N GLN A 138 -4.52 -8.67 3.73
CA GLN A 138 -5.63 -8.50 2.78
C GLN A 138 -5.30 -9.23 1.48
N CYS A 139 -6.08 -10.26 1.18
CA CYS A 139 -5.97 -10.98 -0.08
C CYS A 139 -6.96 -10.47 -1.12
N ILE A 140 -6.46 -10.27 -2.34
CA ILE A 140 -7.26 -10.09 -3.54
C ILE A 140 -7.33 -11.46 -4.21
N GLY A 141 -8.43 -12.18 -3.98
CA GLY A 141 -8.57 -13.57 -4.42
C GLY A 141 -8.71 -13.77 -5.93
N TRP A 142 -9.05 -12.70 -6.66
CA TRP A 142 -9.17 -12.73 -8.12
C TRP A 142 -9.14 -11.32 -8.69
N TYR A 143 -8.14 -11.01 -9.53
CA TYR A 143 -8.08 -9.76 -10.27
C TYR A 143 -7.35 -9.90 -11.62
N PRO A 144 -7.66 -9.05 -12.60
CA PRO A 144 -6.91 -8.97 -13.86
C PRO A 144 -5.50 -8.43 -13.63
N CYS A 145 -4.47 -9.23 -13.94
CA CYS A 145 -3.08 -8.85 -13.73
C CYS A 145 -2.30 -8.63 -15.04
N GLU A 146 -2.73 -9.23 -16.16
CA GLU A 146 -2.00 -9.15 -17.42
C GLU A 146 -2.92 -9.29 -18.65
N ILE A 147 -2.57 -8.67 -19.79
CA ILE A 147 -3.25 -8.87 -21.07
C ILE A 147 -2.51 -9.95 -21.86
N ARG A 148 -3.23 -10.98 -22.33
CA ARG A 148 -2.66 -12.02 -23.20
C ARG A 148 -2.73 -11.60 -24.66
N PHE A 149 -1.60 -11.72 -25.35
CA PHE A 149 -1.47 -11.50 -26.78
C PHE A 149 -1.31 -12.83 -27.53
N CYS A 150 -2.14 -13.05 -28.54
CA CYS A 150 -2.05 -14.21 -29.42
C CYS A 150 -1.41 -13.80 -30.74
N LYS A 151 -0.70 -14.75 -31.36
CA LYS A 151 -0.17 -14.59 -32.72
C LYS A 151 -1.31 -14.72 -33.72
N GLY A 152 -1.39 -13.76 -34.63
CA GLY A 152 -2.30 -13.76 -35.77
C GLY A 152 -1.82 -14.71 -36.86
N LYS A 153 -2.58 -14.74 -37.97
CA LYS A 153 -2.24 -15.56 -39.15
C LYS A 153 -0.88 -15.20 -39.76
N ASN A 154 -0.40 -13.97 -39.57
CA ASN A 154 0.95 -13.56 -39.95
C ASN A 154 1.82 -13.51 -38.68
N PRO A 155 3.07 -13.99 -38.72
CA PRO A 155 3.96 -13.99 -37.54
C PRO A 155 4.27 -12.61 -36.98
N ALA A 156 4.07 -11.54 -37.77
CA ALA A 156 4.25 -10.14 -37.37
C ALA A 156 2.98 -9.48 -36.78
N SER A 157 1.81 -10.13 -36.84
CA SER A 157 0.58 -9.56 -36.28
C SER A 157 0.24 -10.22 -34.94
N THR A 158 0.23 -9.44 -33.86
CA THR A 158 -0.24 -9.87 -32.54
C THR A 158 -1.56 -9.19 -32.22
N TYR A 159 -2.52 -9.91 -31.66
CA TYR A 159 -3.81 -9.34 -31.25
C TYR A 159 -4.14 -9.72 -29.80
N ARG A 160 -4.95 -8.89 -29.13
CA ARG A 160 -5.42 -9.14 -27.77
C ARG A 160 -6.43 -10.28 -27.79
N CYS A 161 -6.14 -11.37 -27.08
CA CYS A 161 -6.99 -12.56 -27.09
C CYS A 161 -7.48 -13.00 -25.72
N GLY A 162 -6.93 -12.46 -24.62
CA GLY A 162 -7.38 -12.82 -23.28
C GLY A 162 -6.82 -11.91 -22.19
N ILE A 163 -7.19 -12.22 -20.96
CA ILE A 163 -6.69 -11.60 -19.74
C ILE A 163 -6.20 -12.73 -18.83
N LYS A 164 -5.02 -12.56 -18.24
CA LYS A 164 -4.54 -13.39 -17.15
C LYS A 164 -5.12 -12.86 -15.85
N THR A 165 -5.64 -13.76 -15.04
CA THR A 165 -6.18 -13.43 -13.72
C THR A 165 -5.24 -13.96 -12.64
N CYS A 166 -5.02 -13.17 -11.60
CA CYS A 166 -4.12 -13.51 -10.52
C CYS A 166 -4.84 -13.42 -9.17
N LYS A 167 -4.23 -14.03 -8.15
CA LYS A 167 -4.47 -13.69 -6.75
C LYS A 167 -3.18 -13.23 -6.08
N ILE A 168 -3.32 -12.40 -5.05
CA ILE A 168 -2.21 -11.87 -4.27
C ILE A 168 -2.70 -11.54 -2.85
N CYS A 169 -1.81 -11.66 -1.86
CA CYS A 169 -2.06 -11.24 -0.50
C CYS A 169 -1.09 -10.12 -0.10
N HIS A 170 -1.63 -9.03 0.45
CA HIS A 170 -0.85 -7.92 0.97
C HIS A 170 -0.80 -8.02 2.48
N LEU A 171 0.40 -8.13 3.04
CA LEU A 171 0.63 -8.01 4.47
C LEU A 171 1.10 -6.59 4.79
N PHE A 172 0.27 -5.84 5.47
CA PHE A 172 0.61 -4.52 5.98
C PHE A 172 1.11 -4.62 7.42
N VAL A 173 2.27 -4.03 7.68
CA VAL A 173 2.80 -3.77 9.03
C VAL A 173 2.71 -2.28 9.27
N TYR A 174 1.99 -1.88 10.31
CA TYR A 174 1.76 -0.47 10.61
C TYR A 174 1.82 -0.21 12.10
N TYR A 175 2.18 1.02 12.47
CA TYR A 175 2.29 1.42 13.85
C TYR A 175 1.02 2.11 14.35
N VAL A 176 0.67 1.81 15.60
CA VAL A 176 -0.38 2.48 16.35
C VAL A 176 0.20 3.07 17.63
N SER A 177 -0.31 4.24 18.05
CA SER A 177 0.16 4.88 19.28
C SER A 177 -0.36 4.17 20.53
N GLN A 178 -1.44 3.41 20.41
CA GLN A 178 -2.08 2.67 21.49
C GLN A 178 -2.56 1.32 20.96
N LYS A 179 -2.25 0.23 21.67
CA LYS A 179 -2.71 -1.12 21.33
C LYS A 179 -4.22 -1.19 21.02
N GLN A 180 -5.08 -0.45 21.71
CA GLN A 180 -6.52 -0.47 21.44
C GLN A 180 -6.93 -0.01 20.03
N GLN A 181 -6.05 0.69 19.31
CA GLN A 181 -6.27 1.09 17.91
C GLN A 181 -5.91 -0.04 16.92
N CYS A 182 -5.32 -1.12 17.41
CA CYS A 182 -4.99 -2.33 16.67
C CYS A 182 -6.19 -3.27 16.62
N LEU A 183 -7.11 -3.05 15.68
CA LEU A 183 -8.39 -3.78 15.67
C LEU A 183 -8.34 -5.14 14.95
N TRP A 184 -7.27 -5.43 14.20
CA TRP A 184 -7.20 -6.57 13.27
C TRP A 184 -6.02 -7.53 13.52
N ASP A 185 -5.18 -7.25 14.52
CA ASP A 185 -4.06 -8.12 14.90
C ASP A 185 -4.58 -9.03 16.03
N GLU A 186 -5.23 -10.14 15.66
CA GLU A 186 -5.65 -11.22 16.58
C GLU A 186 -4.52 -12.22 16.84
#